data_AF-A0A2U3K7H3-F1
#
_entry.id   AF-A0A2U3K7H3-F1
#
_cell.length_a   1.000
_cell.length_b   1.000
_cell.length_c   1.000
_cell.angle_alpha   90.00
_cell.angle_beta   90.00
_cell.angle_gamma   90.00
#
_symmetry.space_group_name_H-M   'P 1'
#
loop_
_entity.id
_entity.type
_entity.pdbx_description
1 polymer ?
#
loop_
_entity_poly.entity_id
_entity_poly.type
_entity_poly.pdbx_seq_one_letter_code
_entity_poly.pdbx_strand_id
1 'polypeptide(L)'
;MPIVPTDFVPLGMPGGQPADQDIRAKSEAFDSQVGQLPRKSGTIFEDKAISRRELLDKVSVNDVYATEFDPAARAIYEEYLRLKGKDAAIGITAYQQKMQDLATDIRQRLPNDEQRMRFDEMASHRMQSNLDAMARHQADQTARWIARTGDAMAQALSKRISDERYDFDYVAGPEGLIQGIRNMYASYGRVTGQDPAASALKAATAIDRGLSDAVLTEAATNPAGAKILYDRYESYMSSTAVRRHVLNHLLPAIRQEQTAAVYNDVIRRFNLSDPDSDIHAATKWVMDPNNYQDQLAGPDQRNDAAKTIQGAWNRARQLHEDNQSSADSNFTDAVAKREIAGMGLQTWRDSETGLQPSSGIVRAALEHDANPTAPGASDRDTLVSLAHDLSNRRMNSSGPIDKAYLRNLVTHRDFRELRGLYETYRDPAKSRWFDSAKTAYYSRYADPNGPNGVNADAMKLFPQYLTDLDQAVRDQNLKGAQIRESADKMLKDTDRALVGQWFGNTALGP
;
A
#
# COMPACT_ATOMS: atom_id res chain seq x y z
N MET A 1 -30.76 -1.49 40.64
CA MET A 1 -32.11 -1.60 40.04
C MET A 1 -33.03 -2.18 41.10
N PRO A 2 -34.10 -1.49 41.51
CA PRO A 2 -35.17 -2.13 42.26
C PRO A 2 -36.13 -2.86 41.30
N ILE A 3 -36.51 -4.08 41.68
CA ILE A 3 -37.51 -4.93 41.03
C ILE A 3 -38.89 -4.48 41.51
N VAL A 4 -39.83 -4.26 40.58
CA VAL A 4 -41.27 -4.19 40.88
C VAL A 4 -41.97 -5.35 40.17
N PRO A 5 -42.85 -6.11 40.84
CA PRO A 5 -43.51 -7.30 40.29
C PRO A 5 -44.74 -6.95 39.47
N THR A 6 -44.97 -7.68 38.37
CA THR A 6 -46.24 -7.71 37.64
C THR A 6 -46.82 -9.10 37.73
N ASP A 7 -47.87 -9.29 38.52
CA ASP A 7 -48.71 -10.48 38.44
C ASP A 7 -50.20 -10.10 38.58
N PHE A 8 -50.92 -10.39 37.48
CA PHE A 8 -52.31 -10.87 37.32
C PHE A 8 -53.49 -9.99 37.78
N VAL A 9 -54.63 -9.92 37.08
CA VAL A 9 -55.47 -11.01 36.53
C VAL A 9 -56.25 -10.56 35.27
N PRO A 10 -56.55 -11.46 34.31
CA PRO A 10 -57.37 -11.22 33.12
C PRO A 10 -58.88 -11.45 33.38
N LEU A 11 -59.74 -10.62 32.80
CA LEU A 11 -61.18 -10.89 32.69
C LEU A 11 -61.54 -11.17 31.23
N GLY A 12 -61.86 -12.44 30.97
CA GLY A 12 -62.30 -12.95 29.69
C GLY A 12 -63.72 -12.53 29.34
N MET A 13 -63.95 -12.27 28.06
CA MET A 13 -65.27 -12.32 27.43
C MET A 13 -65.62 -13.75 27.05
N PRO A 14 -66.89 -14.14 27.16
CA PRO A 14 -67.44 -15.08 26.19
C PRO A 14 -68.81 -14.65 25.63
N GLY A 15 -68.87 -14.51 24.31
CA GLY A 15 -69.81 -15.21 23.42
C GLY A 15 -71.25 -14.70 23.26
N GLY A 16 -71.66 -14.45 22.01
CA GLY A 16 -73.05 -14.63 21.58
C GLY A 16 -73.54 -13.71 20.45
N GLN A 17 -73.43 -14.16 19.19
CA GLN A 17 -74.42 -13.92 18.14
C GLN A 17 -75.16 -15.26 17.89
N PRO A 18 -76.32 -15.34 17.19
CA PRO A 18 -77.19 -14.31 16.59
C PRO A 18 -78.69 -14.46 16.94
N ALA A 19 -79.52 -13.45 16.67
CA ALA A 19 -80.95 -13.62 16.35
C ALA A 19 -81.50 -12.37 15.65
N ASP A 20 -81.65 -12.47 14.33
CA ASP A 20 -82.59 -11.67 13.55
C ASP A 20 -84.01 -12.25 13.70
N GLN A 21 -85.01 -11.38 13.45
CA GLN A 21 -86.46 -11.63 13.31
C GLN A 21 -87.32 -11.59 14.60
N ASP A 22 -87.86 -10.41 14.91
CA ASP A 22 -89.31 -10.16 14.82
C ASP A 22 -89.65 -8.69 15.14
N ILE A 23 -89.74 -7.84 14.11
CA ILE A 23 -90.50 -6.58 14.17
C ILE A 23 -91.30 -6.46 12.87
N ARG A 24 -92.41 -7.19 12.81
CA ARG A 24 -93.59 -6.83 12.01
C ARG A 24 -94.77 -6.68 12.98
N ALA A 25 -95.02 -5.47 13.45
CA ALA A 25 -96.38 -4.95 13.72
C ALA A 25 -96.34 -3.50 14.21
N LYS A 26 -97.25 -2.68 13.64
CA LYS A 26 -97.75 -1.36 14.07
C LYS A 26 -97.02 -0.12 13.54
N SER A 27 -97.29 0.21 12.28
CA SER A 27 -97.08 1.56 11.71
C SER A 27 -98.20 2.55 12.06
N GLU A 28 -99.16 2.20 12.92
CA GLU A 28 -100.33 3.06 13.22
C GLU A 28 -100.16 3.96 14.46
N ALA A 29 -99.04 3.89 15.16
CA ALA A 29 -98.77 4.73 16.34
C ALA A 29 -97.85 5.94 16.06
N PHE A 30 -97.38 6.13 14.83
CA PHE A 30 -96.46 7.23 14.48
C PHE A 30 -97.19 8.53 14.08
N ASP A 31 -98.41 8.43 13.55
CA ASP A 31 -99.12 9.61 13.01
C ASP A 31 -99.87 10.45 14.07
N SER A 32 -100.01 9.97 15.31
CA SER A 32 -100.72 10.71 16.36
C SER A 32 -99.84 11.56 17.29
N GLN A 33 -98.50 11.50 17.14
CA GLN A 33 -97.55 12.24 17.99
C GLN A 33 -96.70 13.30 17.27
N VAL A 34 -96.92 13.52 15.97
CA VAL A 34 -96.22 14.58 15.20
C VAL A 34 -96.87 15.97 15.38
N GLY A 35 -98.02 16.05 16.07
CA GLY A 35 -98.81 17.28 16.19
C GLY A 35 -98.42 18.28 17.28
N GLN A 36 -97.53 17.96 18.22
CA GLN A 36 -97.20 18.87 19.33
C GLN A 36 -95.73 18.81 19.76
N LEU A 37 -94.82 19.44 19.01
CA LEU A 37 -93.50 19.84 19.52
C LEU A 37 -92.97 21.08 18.77
N PRO A 38 -93.34 22.31 19.18
CA PRO A 38 -92.77 23.53 18.63
C PRO A 38 -91.54 23.97 19.43
N ARG A 39 -90.44 24.28 18.71
CA ARG A 39 -89.38 25.27 19.05
C ARG A 39 -88.22 24.93 20.02
N LYS A 40 -88.13 23.75 20.65
CA LYS A 40 -86.88 23.30 21.34
C LYS A 40 -86.00 22.34 20.53
N SER A 41 -86.44 21.96 19.34
CA SER A 41 -85.73 21.05 18.44
C SER A 41 -84.62 21.73 17.64
N GLY A 42 -84.73 23.04 17.36
CA GLY A 42 -83.76 23.79 16.55
C GLY A 42 -82.33 23.70 17.11
N THR A 43 -82.15 23.99 18.39
CA THR A 43 -80.82 23.93 19.04
C THR A 43 -80.27 22.51 19.14
N ILE A 44 -81.11 21.49 19.38
CA ILE A 44 -80.64 20.09 19.47
C ILE A 44 -80.25 19.54 18.09
N PHE A 45 -80.94 19.94 17.02
CA PHE A 45 -80.57 19.56 15.65
C PHE A 45 -79.35 20.34 15.15
N GLU A 46 -79.21 21.61 15.52
CA GLU A 46 -78.03 22.42 15.27
C GLU A 46 -76.81 21.86 16.01
N ASP A 47 -76.93 21.55 17.31
CA ASP A 47 -75.85 20.94 18.11
C ASP A 47 -75.44 19.56 17.56
N LYS A 48 -76.40 18.74 17.12
CA LYS A 48 -76.10 17.44 16.48
C LYS A 48 -75.46 17.60 15.10
N ALA A 49 -75.84 18.63 14.34
CA ALA A 49 -75.24 18.92 13.03
C ALA A 49 -73.80 19.44 13.18
N ILE A 50 -73.55 20.34 14.15
CA ILE A 50 -72.22 20.81 14.54
C ILE A 50 -71.37 19.62 15.01
N SER A 51 -71.88 18.79 15.93
CA SER A 51 -71.16 17.61 16.43
C SER A 51 -70.81 16.60 15.33
N ARG A 52 -71.72 16.37 14.37
CA ARG A 52 -71.44 15.49 13.22
C ARG A 52 -70.41 16.11 12.28
N ARG A 53 -70.48 17.41 12.04
CA ARG A 53 -69.53 18.14 11.19
C ARG A 53 -68.13 18.12 11.80
N GLU A 54 -67.99 18.39 13.09
CA GLU A 54 -66.72 18.26 13.81
C GLU A 54 -66.15 16.84 13.74
N LEU A 55 -67.01 15.80 13.85
CA LEU A 55 -66.57 14.41 13.75
C LEU A 55 -66.08 14.07 12.33
N LEU A 56 -66.79 14.56 11.30
CA LEU A 56 -66.39 14.39 9.90
C LEU A 56 -65.08 15.14 9.60
N ASP A 57 -64.93 16.37 10.10
CA ASP A 57 -63.71 17.16 9.96
C ASP A 57 -62.50 16.46 10.64
N LYS A 58 -62.70 15.88 11.83
CA LYS A 58 -61.67 15.06 12.51
C LYS A 58 -61.31 13.80 11.73
N VAL A 59 -62.29 13.04 11.25
CA VAL A 59 -62.04 11.80 10.49
C VAL A 59 -61.33 12.12 9.18
N SER A 60 -61.73 13.19 8.48
CA SER A 60 -61.11 13.62 7.23
C SER A 60 -59.64 14.04 7.42
N VAL A 61 -59.32 14.79 8.49
CA VAL A 61 -57.93 15.20 8.76
C VAL A 61 -57.07 14.01 9.15
N ASN A 62 -57.61 13.09 9.98
CA ASN A 62 -56.90 11.87 10.35
C ASN A 62 -56.59 10.99 9.13
N ASP A 63 -57.52 10.92 8.18
CA ASP A 63 -57.33 10.14 6.94
C ASP A 63 -56.23 10.76 6.07
N VAL A 64 -56.28 12.07 5.80
CA VAL A 64 -55.22 12.78 5.05
C VAL A 64 -53.87 12.66 5.76
N TYR A 65 -53.85 12.79 7.09
CA TYR A 65 -52.63 12.64 7.88
C TYR A 65 -52.05 11.22 7.73
N ALA A 66 -52.88 10.18 7.89
CA ALA A 66 -52.43 8.79 7.92
C ALA A 66 -52.07 8.24 6.53
N THR A 67 -52.76 8.69 5.48
CA THR A 67 -52.59 8.15 4.13
C THR A 67 -51.63 8.96 3.27
N GLU A 68 -51.52 10.27 3.50
CA GLU A 68 -50.68 11.16 2.68
C GLU A 68 -49.47 11.69 3.45
N PHE A 69 -49.70 12.39 4.58
CA PHE A 69 -48.62 13.10 5.27
C PHE A 69 -47.63 12.16 5.94
N ASP A 70 -48.08 11.26 6.81
CA ASP A 70 -47.18 10.41 7.58
C ASP A 70 -46.29 9.51 6.71
N PRO A 71 -46.81 8.83 5.66
CA PRO A 71 -45.97 8.03 4.76
C PRO A 71 -44.95 8.87 3.99
N ALA A 72 -45.35 10.04 3.48
CA ALA A 72 -44.46 10.91 2.72
C ALA A 72 -43.38 11.55 3.61
N ALA A 73 -43.75 12.02 4.80
CA ALA A 73 -42.81 12.57 5.78
C ALA A 73 -41.79 11.51 6.23
N ARG A 74 -42.27 10.27 6.44
CA ARG A 74 -41.40 9.13 6.74
C ARG A 74 -40.44 8.81 5.60
N ALA A 75 -40.89 8.86 4.34
CA ALA A 75 -40.01 8.63 3.18
C ALA A 75 -38.88 9.67 3.09
N ILE A 76 -39.19 10.95 3.28
CA ILE A 76 -38.18 12.05 3.32
C ILE A 76 -37.19 11.82 4.45
N TYR A 77 -37.67 11.45 5.63
CA TYR A 77 -36.83 11.14 6.79
C TYR A 77 -35.92 9.93 6.55
N GLU A 78 -36.46 8.83 6.02
CA GLU A 78 -35.68 7.62 5.72
C GLU A 78 -34.63 7.86 4.62
N GLU A 79 -34.96 8.67 3.60
CA GLU A 79 -34.01 9.11 2.57
C GLU A 79 -32.83 9.88 3.20
N TYR A 80 -33.10 10.80 4.13
CA TYR A 80 -32.05 11.53 4.84
C TYR A 80 -31.16 10.61 5.70
N LEU A 81 -31.73 9.65 6.44
CA LEU A 81 -30.95 8.73 7.27
C LEU A 81 -29.97 7.84 6.49
N ARG A 82 -30.21 7.67 5.18
CA ARG A 82 -29.29 6.96 4.28
C ARG A 82 -28.03 7.78 3.99
N LEU A 83 -28.10 9.11 4.05
CA LEU A 83 -26.92 9.96 3.89
C LEU A 83 -25.90 9.69 4.99
N LYS A 84 -24.61 9.73 4.63
CA LYS A 84 -23.49 9.47 5.53
C LYS A 84 -22.45 10.58 5.44
N GLY A 85 -21.70 10.75 6.52
CA GLY A 85 -20.59 11.69 6.60
C GLY A 85 -20.94 13.12 6.16
N LYS A 86 -20.16 13.67 5.21
CA LYS A 86 -20.31 15.04 4.71
C LYS A 86 -21.68 15.30 4.09
N ASP A 87 -22.25 14.33 3.38
CA ASP A 87 -23.54 14.51 2.69
C ASP A 87 -24.69 14.67 3.69
N ALA A 88 -24.65 13.96 4.82
CA ALA A 88 -25.60 14.15 5.90
C ALA A 88 -25.43 15.53 6.56
N ALA A 89 -24.19 15.99 6.75
CA ALA A 89 -23.90 17.29 7.35
C ALA A 89 -24.42 18.47 6.51
N ILE A 90 -24.26 18.40 5.19
CA ILE A 90 -24.69 19.48 4.27
C ILE A 90 -26.17 19.32 3.90
N GLY A 91 -26.68 18.10 3.83
CA GLY A 91 -28.04 17.81 3.36
C GLY A 91 -29.15 18.18 4.34
N ILE A 92 -28.87 18.32 5.65
CA ILE A 92 -29.92 18.48 6.66
C ILE A 92 -30.91 19.60 6.33
N THR A 93 -30.44 20.81 6.01
CA THR A 93 -31.29 21.97 5.72
C THR A 93 -32.23 21.72 4.53
N ALA A 94 -31.76 21.06 3.47
CA ALA A 94 -32.59 20.75 2.32
C ALA A 94 -33.72 19.77 2.66
N TYR A 95 -33.45 18.78 3.51
CA TYR A 95 -34.47 17.82 3.95
C TYR A 95 -35.42 18.39 5.00
N GLN A 96 -34.96 19.32 5.85
CA GLN A 96 -35.85 20.09 6.73
C GLN A 96 -36.83 20.90 5.89
N GLN A 97 -36.36 21.55 4.83
CA GLN A 97 -37.21 22.30 3.90
C GLN A 97 -38.21 21.38 3.19
N LYS A 98 -37.78 20.23 2.65
CA LYS A 98 -38.69 19.24 2.04
C LYS A 98 -39.83 18.83 2.97
N MET A 99 -39.57 18.66 4.27
CA MET A 99 -40.63 18.33 5.24
C MET A 99 -41.57 19.51 5.52
N GLN A 100 -41.05 20.74 5.58
CA GLN A 100 -41.87 21.95 5.74
C GLN A 100 -42.75 22.21 4.50
N ASP A 101 -42.20 22.00 3.32
CA ASP A 101 -42.92 22.13 2.04
C ASP A 101 -44.04 21.09 1.95
N LEU A 102 -43.78 19.83 2.34
CA LEU A 102 -44.79 18.77 2.41
C LEU A 102 -45.94 19.14 3.35
N ALA A 103 -45.64 19.63 4.55
CA ALA A 103 -46.66 20.06 5.51
C ALA A 103 -47.49 21.22 4.95
N THR A 104 -46.83 22.19 4.31
CA THR A 104 -47.48 23.35 3.69
C THR A 104 -48.41 22.95 2.55
N ASP A 105 -47.97 22.05 1.67
CA ASP A 105 -48.75 21.54 0.54
C ASP A 105 -50.02 20.82 1.01
N ILE A 106 -49.90 19.90 1.99
CA ILE A 106 -51.06 19.18 2.53
C ILE A 106 -52.02 20.15 3.24
N ARG A 107 -51.48 21.07 4.06
CA ARG A 107 -52.28 22.09 4.74
C ARG A 107 -53.10 22.94 3.77
N GLN A 108 -52.52 23.35 2.64
CA GLN A 108 -53.21 24.17 1.64
C GLN A 108 -54.36 23.43 0.95
N ARG A 109 -54.28 22.10 0.85
CA ARG A 109 -55.32 21.25 0.26
C ARG A 109 -56.52 21.00 1.20
N LEU A 110 -56.39 21.31 2.50
CA LEU A 110 -57.48 21.16 3.45
C LEU A 110 -58.55 22.28 3.27
N PRO A 111 -59.85 21.92 3.20
CA PRO A 111 -60.94 22.81 2.79
C PRO A 111 -61.35 23.89 3.79
N ASN A 112 -61.04 23.75 5.08
CA ASN A 112 -61.45 24.73 6.09
C ASN A 112 -60.40 24.95 7.19
N ASP A 113 -60.53 26.06 7.91
CA ASP A 113 -59.54 26.49 8.91
C ASP A 113 -59.47 25.56 10.13
N GLU A 114 -60.59 24.93 10.50
CA GLU A 114 -60.62 23.98 11.62
C GLU A 114 -59.81 22.71 11.28
N GLN A 115 -59.97 22.19 10.07
CA GLN A 115 -59.19 21.05 9.58
C GLN A 115 -57.70 21.39 9.47
N ARG A 116 -57.37 22.60 8.98
CA ARG A 116 -55.98 23.09 8.92
C ARG A 116 -55.36 23.18 10.30
N MET A 117 -56.06 23.73 11.29
CA MET A 117 -55.58 23.83 12.66
C MET A 117 -55.32 22.45 13.28
N ARG A 118 -56.23 21.49 13.08
CA ARG A 118 -56.06 20.11 13.56
C ARG A 118 -54.87 19.41 12.89
N PHE A 119 -54.71 19.59 11.58
CA PHE A 119 -53.56 19.07 10.85
C PHE A 119 -52.26 19.68 11.35
N ASP A 120 -52.20 21.01 11.53
CA ASP A 120 -51.03 21.73 12.01
C ASP A 120 -50.57 21.17 13.38
N GLU A 121 -51.50 20.87 14.28
CA GLU A 121 -51.22 20.25 15.59
C GLU A 121 -50.59 18.85 15.42
N MET A 122 -51.20 17.98 14.62
CA MET A 122 -50.70 16.61 14.39
C MET A 122 -49.35 16.58 13.66
N ALA A 123 -49.23 17.37 12.58
CA ALA A 123 -48.04 17.45 11.75
C ALA A 123 -46.85 18.04 12.53
N SER A 124 -47.09 19.05 13.37
CA SER A 124 -46.03 19.69 14.16
C SER A 124 -45.29 18.70 15.07
N HIS A 125 -46.02 17.83 15.79
CA HIS A 125 -45.42 16.83 16.67
C HIS A 125 -44.57 15.81 15.90
N ARG A 126 -45.08 15.34 14.75
CA ARG A 126 -44.35 14.40 13.89
C ARG A 126 -43.11 15.03 13.29
N MET A 127 -43.22 16.25 12.76
CA MET A 127 -42.09 17.00 12.21
C MET A 127 -41.04 17.23 13.29
N GLN A 128 -41.42 17.68 14.48
CA GLN A 128 -40.47 17.90 15.57
C GLN A 128 -39.71 16.62 15.92
N SER A 129 -40.41 15.49 16.03
CA SER A 129 -39.77 14.19 16.27
C SER A 129 -38.78 13.79 15.17
N ASN A 130 -39.14 13.97 13.90
CA ASN A 130 -38.27 13.63 12.78
C ASN A 130 -37.07 14.58 12.69
N LEU A 131 -37.27 15.88 12.88
CA LEU A 131 -36.23 16.91 12.83
C LEU A 131 -35.19 16.71 13.96
N ASP A 132 -35.64 16.38 15.16
CA ASP A 132 -34.76 16.04 16.28
C ASP A 132 -33.92 14.80 15.98
N ALA A 133 -34.52 13.76 15.39
CA ALA A 133 -33.81 12.56 14.99
C ALA A 133 -32.80 12.82 13.86
N MET A 134 -33.16 13.66 12.88
CA MET A 134 -32.25 14.09 11.82
C MET A 134 -31.06 14.87 12.37
N ALA A 135 -31.27 15.76 13.34
CA ALA A 135 -30.21 16.53 13.97
C ALA A 135 -29.24 15.62 14.73
N ARG A 136 -29.74 14.60 15.46
CA ARG A 136 -28.89 13.59 16.11
C ARG A 136 -28.09 12.78 15.10
N HIS A 137 -28.71 12.34 14.00
CA HIS A 137 -28.03 11.62 12.93
C HIS A 137 -26.95 12.50 12.27
N GLN A 138 -27.25 13.77 11.99
CA GLN A 138 -26.29 14.73 11.46
C GLN A 138 -25.06 14.87 12.36
N ALA A 139 -25.28 15.03 13.68
CA ALA A 139 -24.20 15.16 14.65
C ALA A 139 -23.30 13.91 14.67
N ASP A 140 -23.89 12.70 14.70
CA ASP A 140 -23.14 11.44 14.61
C ASP A 140 -22.37 11.31 13.30
N GLN A 141 -23.00 11.59 12.16
CA GLN A 141 -22.34 11.51 10.85
C GLN A 141 -21.23 12.55 10.67
N THR A 142 -21.42 13.76 11.19
CA THR A 142 -20.41 14.82 11.18
C THR A 142 -19.20 14.42 12.01
N ALA A 143 -19.41 13.92 13.23
CA ALA A 143 -18.33 13.44 14.09
C ALA A 143 -17.54 12.30 13.41
N ARG A 144 -18.23 11.34 12.78
CA ARG A 144 -17.59 10.25 12.02
C ARG A 144 -16.81 10.74 10.81
N TRP A 145 -17.34 11.71 10.06
CA TRP A 145 -16.65 12.27 8.90
C TRP A 145 -15.39 13.03 9.30
N ILE A 146 -15.47 13.87 10.33
CA ILE A 146 -14.32 14.58 10.89
C ILE A 146 -13.26 13.58 11.36
N ALA A 147 -13.68 12.48 12.02
CA ALA A 147 -12.77 11.42 12.44
C ALA A 147 -12.02 10.77 11.28
N ARG A 148 -12.74 10.31 10.25
CA ARG A 148 -12.12 9.65 9.09
C ARG A 148 -11.19 10.59 8.34
N THR A 149 -11.60 11.85 8.19
CA THR A 149 -10.80 12.86 7.50
C THR A 149 -9.52 13.20 8.28
N GLY A 150 -9.64 13.35 9.60
CA GLY A 150 -8.48 13.57 10.49
C GLY A 150 -7.49 12.40 10.45
N ASP A 151 -7.98 11.16 10.49
CA ASP A 151 -7.11 9.98 10.37
C ASP A 151 -6.43 9.89 8.99
N ALA A 152 -7.15 10.17 7.90
CA ALA A 152 -6.56 10.19 6.56
C ALA A 152 -5.50 11.28 6.41
N MET A 153 -5.77 12.48 6.94
CA MET A 153 -4.81 13.59 6.92
C MET A 153 -3.59 13.27 7.79
N ALA A 154 -3.75 12.63 8.94
CA ALA A 154 -2.62 12.19 9.77
C ALA A 154 -1.73 11.19 9.04
N GLN A 155 -2.34 10.25 8.31
CA GLN A 155 -1.59 9.30 7.49
C GLN A 155 -0.85 10.00 6.34
N ALA A 156 -1.45 11.01 5.71
CA ALA A 156 -0.78 11.80 4.69
C ALA A 156 0.41 12.59 5.25
N LEU A 157 0.26 13.22 6.42
CA LEU A 157 1.36 13.91 7.11
C LEU A 157 2.44 12.93 7.58
N SER A 158 2.05 11.77 8.10
CA SER A 158 2.95 10.68 8.48
C SER A 158 3.80 10.21 7.28
N LYS A 159 3.19 10.06 6.10
CA LYS A 159 3.93 9.74 4.88
C LYS A 159 4.88 10.88 4.47
N ARG A 160 4.45 12.14 4.59
CA ARG A 160 5.31 13.30 4.32
C ARG A 160 6.56 13.36 5.20
N ILE A 161 6.51 12.84 6.43
CA ILE A 161 7.71 12.72 7.27
C ILE A 161 8.79 11.87 6.58
N SER A 162 8.38 10.78 5.91
CA SER A 162 9.27 9.89 5.15
C SER A 162 9.78 10.54 3.85
N ASP A 163 8.88 11.23 3.14
CA ASP A 163 9.21 11.92 1.88
C ASP A 163 10.22 13.07 2.13
N GLU A 164 10.05 13.83 3.22
CA GLU A 164 10.88 15.01 3.57
C GLU A 164 11.95 14.68 4.63
N ARG A 165 12.39 13.42 4.71
CA ARG A 165 13.27 12.89 5.77
C ARG A 165 14.60 13.63 5.99
N TYR A 166 15.07 14.45 5.04
CA TYR A 166 16.29 15.25 5.21
C TYR A 166 16.03 16.69 5.65
N ASP A 167 14.80 17.19 5.51
CA ASP A 167 14.41 18.51 5.99
C ASP A 167 13.94 18.40 7.46
N PHE A 168 14.92 18.41 8.35
CA PHE A 168 14.66 18.21 9.77
C PHE A 168 13.80 19.32 10.37
N ASP A 169 13.99 20.57 9.94
CA ASP A 169 13.21 21.70 10.47
C ASP A 169 11.74 21.58 10.02
N TYR A 170 11.51 21.16 8.77
CA TYR A 170 10.15 20.88 8.28
C TYR A 170 9.49 19.67 8.97
N VAL A 171 10.26 18.63 9.31
CA VAL A 171 9.72 17.44 9.98
C VAL A 171 9.51 17.64 11.48
N ALA A 172 10.54 18.09 12.18
CA ALA A 172 10.66 18.03 13.64
C ALA A 172 10.85 19.40 14.31
N GLY A 173 10.87 20.48 13.54
CA GLY A 173 10.88 21.85 14.06
C GLY A 173 9.59 22.19 14.84
N PRO A 174 9.54 23.36 15.49
CA PRO A 174 8.41 23.78 16.33
C PRO A 174 7.05 23.81 15.60
N GLU A 175 7.06 24.09 14.31
CA GLU A 175 5.89 24.08 13.43
C GLU A 175 5.93 22.92 12.42
N GLY A 176 6.82 21.95 12.64
CA GLY A 176 7.02 20.84 11.73
C GLY A 176 5.89 19.82 11.73
N LEU A 177 6.00 18.84 10.82
CA LEU A 177 5.00 17.79 10.62
C LEU A 177 4.66 17.03 11.92
N ILE A 178 5.65 16.74 12.77
CA ILE A 178 5.43 16.07 14.06
C ILE A 178 4.46 16.86 14.94
N GLN A 179 4.67 18.18 15.06
CA GLN A 179 3.80 19.03 15.85
C GLN A 179 2.44 19.20 15.17
N GLY A 180 2.40 19.29 13.84
CA GLY A 180 1.16 19.31 13.06
C GLY A 180 0.27 18.10 13.34
N ILE A 181 0.84 16.88 13.34
CA ILE A 181 0.11 15.64 13.66
C ILE A 181 -0.43 15.67 15.10
N ARG A 182 0.37 16.11 16.08
CA ARG A 182 -0.07 16.24 17.48
C ARG A 182 -1.23 17.23 17.62
N ASN A 183 -1.09 18.42 17.04
CA ASN A 183 -2.10 19.48 17.11
C ASN A 183 -3.42 19.05 16.44
N MET A 184 -3.32 18.34 15.32
CA MET A 184 -4.48 17.83 14.60
C MET A 184 -5.22 16.78 15.43
N TYR A 185 -4.55 15.76 15.96
CA TYR A 185 -5.20 14.76 16.82
C TYR A 185 -5.75 15.35 18.11
N ALA A 186 -5.08 16.33 18.72
CA ALA A 186 -5.58 17.04 19.89
C ALA A 186 -6.86 17.86 19.57
N SER A 187 -6.89 18.55 18.43
CA SER A 187 -8.06 19.33 18.00
C SER A 187 -9.22 18.44 17.60
N TYR A 188 -8.94 17.37 16.87
CA TYR A 188 -9.89 16.33 16.53
C TYR A 188 -10.48 15.65 17.79
N GLY A 189 -9.64 15.31 18.76
CA GLY A 189 -10.07 14.67 20.00
C GLY A 189 -11.07 15.53 20.77
N ARG A 190 -10.83 16.85 20.82
CA ARG A 190 -11.76 17.82 21.42
C ARG A 190 -13.11 17.87 20.70
N VAL A 191 -13.10 17.91 19.37
CA VAL A 191 -14.35 18.01 18.56
C VAL A 191 -15.18 16.73 18.64
N THR A 192 -14.54 15.57 18.79
CA THR A 192 -15.23 14.27 18.81
C THR A 192 -15.49 13.71 20.20
N GLY A 193 -15.07 14.43 21.25
CA GLY A 193 -15.18 13.96 22.63
C GLY A 193 -14.29 12.75 22.94
N GLN A 194 -13.23 12.51 22.15
CA GLN A 194 -12.28 11.45 22.43
C GLN A 194 -11.40 11.82 23.62
N ASP A 195 -11.04 10.79 24.38
CA ASP A 195 -10.09 10.90 25.47
C ASP A 195 -8.74 11.50 24.98
N PRO A 196 -8.16 12.48 25.68
CA PRO A 196 -6.88 13.08 25.30
C PRO A 196 -5.74 12.07 25.19
N ALA A 197 -5.71 11.04 26.05
CA ALA A 197 -4.65 10.02 25.99
C ALA A 197 -4.82 9.13 24.74
N ALA A 198 -6.05 8.76 24.39
CA ALA A 198 -6.34 8.07 23.13
C ALA A 198 -5.90 8.88 21.90
N SER A 199 -6.15 10.20 21.91
CA SER A 199 -5.74 11.10 20.82
C SER A 199 -4.21 11.23 20.73
N ALA A 200 -3.52 11.34 21.87
CA ALA A 200 -2.07 11.37 21.93
C ALA A 200 -1.43 10.07 21.42
N LEU A 201 -2.02 8.90 21.74
CA LEU A 201 -1.55 7.61 21.25
C LEU A 201 -1.69 7.48 19.73
N LYS A 202 -2.80 7.95 19.15
CA LYS A 202 -2.98 7.99 17.69
C LYS A 202 -1.93 8.87 17.02
N ALA A 203 -1.67 10.06 17.59
CA ALA A 203 -0.62 10.95 17.09
C ALA A 203 0.76 10.27 17.13
N ALA A 204 1.12 9.68 18.28
CA ALA A 204 2.38 8.95 18.44
C ALA A 204 2.51 7.83 17.40
N THR A 205 1.45 7.05 17.19
CA THR A 205 1.44 5.95 16.20
C THR A 205 1.66 6.45 14.77
N ALA A 206 1.04 7.57 14.38
CA ALA A 206 1.23 8.17 13.06
C ALA A 206 2.67 8.73 12.90
N ILE A 207 3.21 9.38 13.93
CA ILE A 207 4.59 9.88 13.94
C ILE A 207 5.59 8.72 13.84
N ASP A 208 5.44 7.71 14.70
CA ASP A 208 6.31 6.52 14.72
C ASP A 208 6.34 5.81 13.37
N ARG A 209 5.18 5.69 12.71
CA ARG A 209 5.09 5.12 11.37
C ARG A 209 5.91 5.93 10.36
N GLY A 210 5.75 7.26 10.35
CA GLY A 210 6.45 8.14 9.42
C GLY A 210 7.96 8.13 9.62
N LEU A 211 8.42 8.21 10.88
CA LEU A 211 9.83 8.19 11.23
C LEU A 211 10.48 6.83 10.97
N SER A 212 9.77 5.73 11.28
CA SER A 212 10.24 4.39 10.96
C SER A 212 10.38 4.20 9.45
N ASP A 213 9.37 4.62 8.68
CA ASP A 213 9.39 4.52 7.22
C ASP A 213 10.53 5.36 6.62
N ALA A 214 10.78 6.57 7.14
CA ALA A 214 11.89 7.43 6.74
C ALA A 214 13.24 6.71 6.87
N VAL A 215 13.50 6.10 8.04
CA VAL A 215 14.75 5.40 8.32
C VAL A 215 14.87 4.13 7.49
N LEU A 216 13.80 3.33 7.41
CA LEU A 216 13.85 2.03 6.74
C LEU A 216 13.92 2.16 5.22
N THR A 217 13.26 3.17 4.64
CA THR A 217 13.37 3.49 3.20
C THR A 217 14.79 3.91 2.87
N GLU A 218 15.41 4.75 3.71
CA GLU A 218 16.80 5.14 3.53
C GLU A 218 17.75 3.94 3.68
N ALA A 219 17.49 3.05 4.65
CA ALA A 219 18.36 1.90 4.94
C ALA A 219 18.48 0.94 3.75
N ALA A 220 17.47 0.88 2.88
CA ALA A 220 17.49 0.04 1.68
C ALA A 220 18.49 0.51 0.61
N THR A 221 18.89 1.79 0.63
CA THR A 221 19.74 2.39 -0.41
C THR A 221 21.03 3.03 0.14
N ASN A 222 20.99 3.53 1.37
CA ASN A 222 22.06 4.23 2.05
C ASN A 222 22.03 3.94 3.57
N PRO A 223 22.55 2.78 4.01
CA PRO A 223 22.51 2.38 5.42
C PRO A 223 23.22 3.38 6.35
N ALA A 224 24.34 3.97 5.92
CA ALA A 224 25.03 5.03 6.66
C ALA A 224 24.15 6.27 6.86
N GLY A 225 23.47 6.75 5.81
CA GLY A 225 22.52 7.86 5.91
C GLY A 225 21.32 7.54 6.80
N ALA A 226 20.80 6.31 6.72
CA ALA A 226 19.71 5.84 7.56
C ALA A 226 20.09 5.83 9.05
N LYS A 227 21.36 5.54 9.38
CA LYS A 227 21.86 5.68 10.75
C LYS A 227 21.79 7.12 11.26
N ILE A 228 22.20 8.09 10.42
CA ILE A 228 22.14 9.52 10.77
C ILE A 228 20.69 9.94 11.01
N LEU A 229 19.75 9.48 10.16
CA LEU A 229 18.33 9.72 10.34
C LEU A 229 17.81 9.10 11.64
N TYR A 230 18.18 7.85 11.94
CA TYR A 230 17.80 7.18 13.18
C TYR A 230 18.28 7.97 14.40
N ASP A 231 19.57 8.30 14.48
CA ASP A 231 20.16 9.02 15.61
C ASP A 231 19.47 10.38 15.82
N ARG A 232 19.07 11.04 14.72
CA ARG A 232 18.39 12.34 14.75
C ARG A 232 16.91 12.25 15.15
N TYR A 233 16.20 11.19 14.73
CA TYR A 233 14.78 11.01 15.00
C TYR A 233 14.46 10.17 16.23
N GLU A 234 15.45 9.51 16.84
CA GLU A 234 15.27 8.59 17.97
C GLU A 234 14.46 9.23 19.11
N SER A 235 14.73 10.49 19.44
CA SER A 235 14.09 11.22 20.54
C SER A 235 12.60 11.49 20.32
N TYR A 236 12.13 11.41 19.07
CA TYR A 236 10.73 11.62 18.69
C TYR A 236 9.94 10.32 18.59
N MET A 237 10.61 9.16 18.58
CA MET A 237 9.95 7.86 18.58
C MET A 237 9.37 7.56 19.97
N SER A 238 8.11 7.18 20.01
CA SER A 238 7.32 7.15 21.24
C SER A 238 7.75 6.10 22.26
N SER A 239 8.42 5.02 21.82
CA SER A 239 8.72 3.88 22.67
C SER A 239 10.02 3.17 22.32
N THR A 240 10.59 2.48 23.31
CA THR A 240 11.73 1.58 23.13
C THR A 240 11.42 0.43 22.18
N ALA A 241 10.15 -0.01 22.09
CA ALA A 241 9.74 -1.07 21.17
C ALA A 241 9.87 -0.63 19.71
N VAL A 242 9.40 0.59 19.38
CA VAL A 242 9.53 1.18 18.04
C VAL A 242 11.00 1.37 17.68
N ARG A 243 11.80 1.96 18.57
CA ARG A 243 13.24 2.14 18.36
C ARG A 243 13.96 0.82 18.08
N ARG A 244 13.68 -0.21 18.88
CA ARG A 244 14.23 -1.56 18.67
C ARG A 244 13.78 -2.16 17.35
N HIS A 245 12.52 -1.97 16.96
CA HIS A 245 12.02 -2.43 15.66
C HIS A 245 12.81 -1.81 14.51
N VAL A 246 13.02 -0.49 14.52
CA VAL A 246 13.81 0.20 13.50
C VAL A 246 15.27 -0.28 13.50
N LEU A 247 15.91 -0.34 14.67
CA LEU A 247 17.29 -0.83 14.81
C LEU A 247 17.48 -2.26 14.30
N ASN A 248 16.53 -3.16 14.59
CA ASN A 248 16.62 -4.56 14.15
C ASN A 248 16.63 -4.70 12.62
N HIS A 249 16.02 -3.76 11.89
CA HIS A 249 16.03 -3.74 10.43
C HIS A 249 17.20 -2.94 9.86
N LEU A 250 17.63 -1.88 10.56
CA LEU A 250 18.73 -1.01 10.13
C LEU A 250 20.10 -1.68 10.32
N LEU A 251 20.35 -2.30 11.47
CA LEU A 251 21.67 -2.85 11.82
C LEU A 251 22.19 -3.90 10.83
N PRO A 252 21.38 -4.85 10.31
CA PRO A 252 21.84 -5.78 9.29
C PRO A 252 22.35 -5.07 8.01
N ALA A 253 21.65 -4.02 7.55
CA ALA A 253 22.03 -3.27 6.37
C ALA A 253 23.36 -2.51 6.57
N ILE A 254 23.53 -1.87 7.73
CA ILE A 254 24.78 -1.20 8.11
C ILE A 254 25.94 -2.21 8.14
N ARG A 255 25.73 -3.37 8.77
CA ARG A 255 26.76 -4.41 8.85
C ARG A 255 27.16 -4.90 7.47
N GLN A 256 26.20 -5.12 6.58
CA GLN A 256 26.47 -5.57 5.22
C GLN A 256 27.32 -4.55 4.44
N GLU A 257 26.98 -3.26 4.52
CA GLU A 257 27.76 -2.18 3.88
C GLU A 257 29.19 -2.11 4.45
N GLN A 258 29.33 -2.17 5.77
CA GLN A 258 30.63 -2.16 6.44
C GLN A 258 31.49 -3.37 6.05
N THR A 259 30.91 -4.58 6.04
CA THR A 259 31.62 -5.79 5.59
C THR A 259 32.04 -5.70 4.13
N ALA A 260 31.19 -5.14 3.25
CA ALA A 260 31.54 -4.94 1.84
C ALA A 260 32.67 -3.92 1.66
N ALA A 261 32.67 -2.83 2.43
CA ALA A 261 33.76 -1.85 2.41
C ALA A 261 35.09 -2.46 2.87
N VAL A 262 35.07 -3.24 3.96
CA VAL A 262 36.25 -3.98 4.43
C VAL A 262 36.73 -4.97 3.38
N TYR A 263 35.82 -5.75 2.80
CA TYR A 263 36.14 -6.70 1.73
C TYR A 263 36.88 -6.01 0.57
N ASN A 264 36.35 -4.91 0.05
CA ASN A 264 36.96 -4.19 -1.07
C ASN A 264 38.34 -3.62 -0.72
N ASP A 265 38.54 -3.09 0.50
CA ASP A 265 39.86 -2.62 0.92
C ASP A 265 40.86 -3.78 1.02
N VAL A 266 40.46 -4.92 1.58
CA VAL A 266 41.33 -6.09 1.76
C VAL A 266 41.72 -6.71 0.43
N ILE A 267 40.76 -6.91 -0.49
CA ILE A 267 41.04 -7.40 -1.85
C ILE A 267 42.09 -6.52 -2.53
N ARG A 268 41.93 -5.20 -2.46
CA ARG A 268 42.87 -4.24 -3.05
C ARG A 268 44.23 -4.25 -2.36
N ARG A 269 44.24 -4.25 -1.02
CA ARG A 269 45.46 -4.13 -0.20
C ARG A 269 46.38 -5.34 -0.35
N PHE A 270 45.81 -6.54 -0.45
CA PHE A 270 46.57 -7.78 -0.57
C PHE A 270 46.60 -8.33 -2.01
N ASN A 271 46.08 -7.56 -2.98
CA ASN A 271 45.97 -7.94 -4.38
C ASN A 271 45.33 -9.33 -4.55
N LEU A 272 44.22 -9.60 -3.85
CA LEU A 272 43.58 -10.93 -3.83
C LEU A 272 42.90 -11.32 -5.16
N SER A 273 42.97 -10.45 -6.16
CA SER A 273 42.67 -10.79 -7.56
C SER A 273 43.75 -11.69 -8.18
N ASP A 274 44.95 -11.70 -7.59
CA ASP A 274 46.05 -12.59 -7.96
C ASP A 274 45.90 -13.92 -7.18
N PRO A 275 45.76 -15.08 -7.86
CA PRO A 275 45.63 -16.37 -7.20
C PRO A 275 46.86 -16.76 -6.36
N ASP A 276 48.03 -16.15 -6.60
CA ASP A 276 49.27 -16.40 -5.85
C ASP A 276 49.40 -15.52 -4.59
N SER A 277 48.41 -14.67 -4.32
CA SER A 277 48.39 -13.78 -3.15
C SER A 277 48.27 -14.51 -1.81
N ASP A 278 48.80 -13.89 -0.75
CA ASP A 278 48.77 -14.44 0.62
C ASP A 278 47.43 -14.17 1.34
N ILE A 279 46.49 -15.09 1.15
CA ILE A 279 45.18 -15.07 1.82
C ILE A 279 45.28 -15.20 3.35
N HIS A 280 46.34 -15.80 3.89
CA HIS A 280 46.52 -15.93 5.34
C HIS A 280 46.90 -14.59 5.96
N ALA A 281 47.77 -13.81 5.32
CA ALA A 281 48.08 -12.45 5.75
C ALA A 281 46.84 -11.55 5.71
N ALA A 282 46.03 -11.64 4.64
CA ALA A 282 44.78 -10.90 4.52
C ALA A 282 43.77 -11.28 5.62
N THR A 283 43.61 -12.58 5.89
CA THR A 283 42.72 -13.08 6.94
C THR A 283 43.18 -12.61 8.32
N LYS A 284 44.48 -12.72 8.62
CA LYS A 284 45.06 -12.25 9.89
C LYS A 284 44.88 -10.75 10.08
N TRP A 285 45.01 -9.96 9.01
CA TRP A 285 44.82 -8.51 9.03
C TRP A 285 43.41 -8.11 9.44
N VAL A 286 42.38 -8.76 8.88
CA VAL A 286 40.97 -8.49 9.22
C VAL A 286 40.62 -8.93 10.65
N MET A 287 41.25 -10.02 11.10
CA MET A 287 41.06 -10.55 12.44
C MET A 287 41.74 -9.71 13.53
N ASP A 288 42.70 -8.84 13.19
CA ASP A 288 43.35 -7.93 14.15
C ASP A 288 42.37 -6.86 14.65
N PRO A 289 42.07 -6.80 15.96
CA PRO A 289 41.09 -5.88 16.53
C PRO A 289 41.40 -4.40 16.25
N ASN A 290 42.67 -4.04 16.04
CA ASN A 290 43.07 -2.66 15.75
C ASN A 290 42.68 -2.22 14.32
N ASN A 291 42.51 -3.17 13.40
CA ASN A 291 42.09 -2.89 12.04
C ASN A 291 40.57 -2.83 11.96
N TYR A 292 40.04 -1.84 11.23
CA TYR A 292 38.60 -1.66 10.98
C TYR A 292 37.74 -1.61 12.25
N GLN A 293 38.28 -1.13 13.38
CA GLN A 293 37.56 -1.05 14.66
C GLN A 293 36.22 -0.28 14.59
N ASP A 294 36.13 0.69 13.67
CA ASP A 294 34.93 1.51 13.45
C ASP A 294 33.88 0.82 12.53
N GLN A 295 34.23 -0.33 11.94
CA GLN A 295 33.42 -1.03 10.93
C GLN A 295 33.11 -2.48 11.34
N LEU A 296 33.98 -3.12 12.10
CA LEU A 296 33.82 -4.49 12.61
C LEU A 296 33.88 -4.47 14.14
N ALA A 297 32.71 -4.35 14.75
CA ALA A 297 32.52 -4.12 16.17
C ALA A 297 32.85 -5.34 17.05
N GLY A 298 32.95 -6.54 16.49
CA GLY A 298 33.18 -7.75 17.27
C GLY A 298 33.82 -8.92 16.52
N PRO A 299 34.25 -9.96 17.26
CA PRO A 299 34.93 -11.13 16.70
C PRO A 299 34.10 -11.87 15.65
N ASP A 300 32.78 -11.95 15.83
CA ASP A 300 31.89 -12.64 14.90
C ASP A 300 31.86 -11.95 13.53
N GLN A 301 31.76 -10.62 13.50
CA GLN A 301 31.79 -9.85 12.25
C GLN A 301 33.14 -9.97 11.54
N ARG A 302 34.24 -10.02 12.31
CA ARG A 302 35.59 -10.24 11.77
C ARG A 302 35.73 -11.63 11.17
N ASN A 303 35.21 -12.65 11.86
CA ASN A 303 35.16 -14.02 11.35
C ASN A 303 34.33 -14.12 10.06
N ASP A 304 33.17 -13.46 9.99
CA ASP A 304 32.32 -13.46 8.81
C ASP A 304 32.98 -12.74 7.62
N ALA A 305 33.63 -11.60 7.87
CA ALA A 305 34.42 -10.89 6.87
C ALA A 305 35.58 -11.76 6.35
N ALA A 306 36.35 -12.38 7.26
CA ALA A 306 37.44 -13.29 6.93
C ALA A 306 36.98 -14.48 6.07
N LYS A 307 35.87 -15.15 6.45
CA LYS A 307 35.27 -16.24 5.67
C LYS A 307 34.84 -15.78 4.28
N THR A 308 34.28 -14.58 4.18
CA THR A 308 33.84 -14.00 2.90
C THR A 308 35.04 -13.78 1.97
N ILE A 309 36.12 -13.19 2.49
CA ILE A 309 37.38 -12.95 1.76
C ILE A 309 37.99 -14.30 1.31
N GLN A 310 38.11 -15.26 2.22
CA GLN A 310 38.67 -16.58 1.92
C GLN A 310 37.83 -17.33 0.87
N GLY A 311 36.50 -17.29 0.99
CA GLY A 311 35.60 -17.92 0.02
C GLY A 311 35.70 -17.27 -1.37
N ALA A 312 35.87 -15.95 -1.46
CA ALA A 312 36.07 -15.26 -2.73
C ALA A 312 37.41 -15.61 -3.37
N TRP A 313 38.49 -15.61 -2.59
CA TRP A 313 39.82 -16.01 -3.05
C TRP A 313 39.84 -17.46 -3.54
N ASN A 314 39.23 -18.40 -2.81
CA ASN A 314 39.11 -19.79 -3.24
C ASN A 314 38.39 -19.92 -4.60
N ARG A 315 37.32 -19.14 -4.83
CA ARG A 315 36.62 -19.14 -6.12
C ARG A 315 37.47 -18.56 -7.25
N ALA A 316 38.20 -17.47 -6.99
CA ALA A 316 39.10 -16.88 -7.97
C ALA A 316 40.24 -17.84 -8.35
N ARG A 317 40.82 -18.53 -7.36
CA ARG A 317 41.83 -19.56 -7.56
C ARG A 317 41.28 -20.74 -8.34
N GLN A 318 40.10 -21.27 -8.00
CA GLN A 318 39.49 -22.36 -8.75
C GLN A 318 39.26 -21.97 -10.21
N LEU A 319 38.74 -20.76 -10.47
CA LEU A 319 38.56 -20.26 -11.84
C LEU A 319 39.89 -20.16 -12.59
N HIS A 320 40.97 -19.74 -11.92
CA HIS A 320 42.30 -19.72 -12.52
C HIS A 320 42.80 -21.13 -12.85
N GLU A 321 42.66 -22.08 -11.93
CA GLU A 321 43.02 -23.48 -12.13
C GLU A 321 42.23 -24.11 -13.30
N ASP A 322 40.92 -23.84 -13.39
CA ASP A 322 40.05 -24.30 -14.48
C ASP A 322 40.46 -23.70 -15.84
N ASN A 323 40.74 -22.39 -15.87
CA ASN A 323 41.23 -21.71 -17.07
C ASN A 323 42.61 -22.24 -17.49
N GLN A 324 43.51 -22.49 -16.54
CA GLN A 324 44.84 -23.05 -16.81
C GLN A 324 44.72 -24.48 -17.36
N SER A 325 43.84 -25.31 -16.79
CA SER A 325 43.56 -26.66 -17.28
C SER A 325 43.00 -26.66 -18.71
N SER A 326 42.15 -25.67 -19.01
CA SER A 326 41.60 -25.46 -20.35
C SER A 326 42.68 -25.05 -21.36
N ALA A 327 43.52 -24.06 -21.01
CA ALA A 327 44.65 -23.64 -21.83
C ALA A 327 45.64 -24.78 -22.10
N ASP A 328 45.92 -25.58 -21.07
CA ASP A 328 46.74 -26.79 -21.13
C ASP A 328 46.15 -27.85 -22.09
N SER A 329 44.81 -27.98 -22.10
CA SER A 329 44.11 -28.91 -23.00
C SER A 329 44.18 -28.44 -24.44
N ASN A 330 43.85 -27.18 -24.66
CA ASN A 330 43.83 -26.58 -25.99
C ASN A 330 45.23 -26.56 -26.60
N PHE A 331 46.26 -26.33 -25.79
CA PHE A 331 47.65 -26.47 -26.23
C PHE A 331 47.97 -27.90 -26.70
N THR A 332 47.59 -28.90 -25.89
CA THR A 332 47.83 -30.31 -26.22
C THR A 332 47.14 -30.70 -27.52
N ASP A 333 45.90 -30.26 -27.72
CA ASP A 333 45.14 -30.50 -28.95
C ASP A 333 45.78 -29.78 -30.15
N ALA A 334 46.23 -28.53 -29.97
CA ALA A 334 46.89 -27.75 -31.01
C ALA A 334 48.24 -28.40 -31.45
N VAL A 335 49.01 -28.92 -30.49
CA VAL A 335 50.21 -29.72 -30.75
C VAL A 335 49.85 -30.98 -31.54
N ALA A 336 48.86 -31.75 -31.08
CA ALA A 336 48.45 -33.00 -31.72
C ALA A 336 47.95 -32.80 -33.17
N LYS A 337 47.25 -31.68 -33.42
CA LYS A 337 46.78 -31.29 -34.76
C LYS A 337 47.84 -30.60 -35.62
N ARG A 338 49.05 -30.35 -35.07
CA ARG A 338 50.14 -29.58 -35.71
C ARG A 338 49.75 -28.15 -36.09
N GLU A 339 48.74 -27.57 -35.43
CA GLU A 339 48.29 -26.20 -35.68
C GLU A 339 49.35 -25.16 -35.30
N ILE A 340 50.28 -25.54 -34.43
CA ILE A 340 51.34 -24.66 -33.89
C ILE A 340 52.74 -25.09 -34.31
N ALA A 341 52.84 -25.93 -35.35
CA ALA A 341 54.12 -26.41 -35.88
C ALA A 341 55.01 -25.24 -36.36
N GLY A 342 56.27 -25.23 -35.92
CA GLY A 342 57.24 -24.18 -36.23
C GLY A 342 57.06 -22.88 -35.43
N MET A 343 56.04 -22.78 -34.55
CA MET A 343 55.90 -21.64 -33.63
C MET A 343 56.73 -21.86 -32.37
N GLY A 344 57.15 -20.80 -31.68
CA GLY A 344 57.72 -20.95 -30.33
C GLY A 344 56.66 -21.47 -29.38
N LEU A 345 56.79 -22.70 -28.86
CA LEU A 345 55.78 -23.28 -27.94
C LEU A 345 55.52 -22.41 -26.71
N GLN A 346 56.53 -21.68 -26.24
CA GLN A 346 56.43 -20.75 -25.11
C GLN A 346 55.67 -19.46 -25.43
N THR A 347 55.52 -19.12 -26.71
CA THR A 347 54.79 -17.93 -27.15
C THR A 347 53.33 -18.22 -27.46
N TRP A 348 52.93 -19.50 -27.46
CA TRP A 348 51.54 -19.88 -27.66
C TRP A 348 50.69 -19.43 -26.47
N ARG A 349 49.51 -18.90 -26.77
CA ARG A 349 48.50 -18.53 -25.79
C ARG A 349 47.18 -19.11 -26.25
N ASP A 350 46.43 -19.60 -25.28
CA ASP A 350 45.09 -20.06 -25.52
C ASP A 350 44.19 -18.90 -25.95
N SER A 351 43.42 -19.08 -27.03
CA SER A 351 42.60 -18.01 -27.60
C SER A 351 41.37 -17.65 -26.77
N GLU A 352 40.92 -18.56 -25.89
CA GLU A 352 39.71 -18.36 -25.08
C GLU A 352 40.05 -17.74 -23.72
N THR A 353 41.09 -18.24 -23.07
CA THR A 353 41.52 -17.82 -21.73
C THR A 353 42.65 -16.79 -21.76
N GLY A 354 43.38 -16.66 -22.87
CA GLY A 354 44.56 -15.79 -23.00
C GLY A 354 45.80 -16.28 -22.23
N LEU A 355 45.68 -17.42 -21.54
CA LEU A 355 46.75 -17.96 -20.71
C LEU A 355 47.80 -18.69 -21.55
N GLN A 356 49.03 -18.70 -21.02
CA GLN A 356 50.05 -19.61 -21.50
C GLN A 356 49.80 -21.01 -20.91
N PRO A 357 50.16 -22.07 -21.64
CA PRO A 357 50.12 -23.42 -21.13
C PRO A 357 51.15 -23.57 -20.01
N SER A 358 50.87 -24.45 -19.07
CA SER A 358 51.69 -24.65 -17.90
C SER A 358 53.09 -25.11 -18.30
N SER A 359 54.10 -24.65 -17.55
CA SER A 359 55.50 -24.92 -17.85
C SER A 359 55.83 -26.42 -17.91
N GLY A 360 55.09 -27.25 -17.16
CA GLY A 360 55.21 -28.70 -17.18
C GLY A 360 54.78 -29.31 -18.51
N ILE A 361 53.68 -28.81 -19.10
CA ILE A 361 53.18 -29.28 -20.40
C ILE A 361 54.07 -28.81 -21.53
N VAL A 362 54.52 -27.54 -21.49
CA VAL A 362 55.47 -27.02 -22.49
C VAL A 362 56.79 -27.80 -22.46
N ARG A 363 57.31 -28.10 -21.27
CA ARG A 363 58.53 -28.91 -21.12
C ARG A 363 58.33 -30.31 -21.68
N ALA A 364 57.21 -30.97 -21.37
CA ALA A 364 56.91 -32.29 -21.92
C ALA A 364 56.84 -32.25 -23.46
N ALA A 365 56.18 -31.26 -24.04
CA ALA A 365 56.12 -31.09 -25.49
C ALA A 365 57.51 -30.88 -26.13
N LEU A 366 58.41 -30.13 -25.47
CA LEU A 366 59.79 -29.95 -25.92
C LEU A 366 60.63 -31.23 -25.79
N GLU A 367 60.51 -31.96 -24.68
CA GLU A 367 61.23 -33.22 -24.44
C GLU A 367 60.86 -34.30 -25.46
N HIS A 368 59.62 -34.27 -25.99
CA HIS A 368 59.13 -35.21 -26.99
C HIS A 368 59.22 -34.70 -28.44
N ASP A 369 59.95 -33.61 -28.69
CA ASP A 369 60.13 -32.99 -30.01
C ASP A 369 58.79 -32.76 -30.76
N ALA A 370 57.77 -32.35 -30.01
CA ALA A 370 56.39 -32.25 -30.52
C ALA A 370 56.15 -31.03 -31.44
N ASN A 371 57.23 -30.32 -31.83
CA ASN A 371 57.18 -29.13 -32.66
C ASN A 371 58.29 -29.11 -33.73
N PRO A 372 58.29 -30.09 -34.65
CA PRO A 372 59.31 -30.15 -35.69
C PRO A 372 59.18 -28.94 -36.63
N THR A 373 60.31 -28.28 -36.93
CA THR A 373 60.42 -27.11 -37.82
C THR A 373 60.28 -27.43 -39.30
N ALA A 374 60.20 -28.70 -39.66
CA ALA A 374 59.97 -29.19 -41.02
C ALA A 374 58.98 -30.37 -41.00
N PRO A 375 58.23 -30.63 -42.09
CA PRO A 375 57.36 -31.78 -42.21
C PRO A 375 58.18 -33.07 -42.39
N GLY A 376 58.97 -33.42 -41.37
CA GLY A 376 59.49 -34.76 -41.17
C GLY A 376 58.48 -35.57 -40.37
N ALA A 377 58.48 -36.89 -40.54
CA ALA A 377 57.60 -37.79 -39.80
C ALA A 377 57.97 -37.74 -38.30
N SER A 378 57.31 -36.89 -37.52
CA SER A 378 57.15 -37.18 -36.09
C SER A 378 56.28 -38.44 -36.02
N ASP A 379 56.80 -39.52 -35.45
CA ASP A 379 56.06 -40.76 -35.35
C ASP A 379 54.73 -40.49 -34.64
N ARG A 380 53.64 -41.01 -35.20
CA ARG A 380 52.30 -40.93 -34.61
C ARG A 380 52.30 -41.49 -33.18
N ASP A 381 53.22 -42.41 -32.89
CA ASP A 381 53.49 -42.99 -31.58
C ASP A 381 54.07 -41.98 -30.58
N THR A 382 54.83 -40.97 -31.02
CA THR A 382 55.38 -39.92 -30.15
C THR A 382 54.27 -38.96 -29.67
N LEU A 383 53.30 -38.65 -30.54
CA LEU A 383 52.13 -37.85 -30.18
C LEU A 383 51.14 -38.62 -29.31
N VAL A 384 50.94 -39.92 -29.56
CA VAL A 384 50.13 -40.79 -28.70
C VAL A 384 50.81 -40.97 -27.33
N SER A 385 52.12 -41.14 -27.28
CA SER A 385 52.90 -41.19 -26.03
C SER A 385 52.82 -39.88 -25.25
N LEU A 386 52.92 -38.73 -25.93
CA LEU A 386 52.76 -37.41 -25.31
C LEU A 386 51.34 -37.23 -24.78
N ALA A 387 50.31 -37.57 -25.56
CA ALA A 387 48.91 -37.51 -25.11
C ALA A 387 48.66 -38.45 -23.91
N HIS A 388 49.28 -39.64 -23.90
CA HIS A 388 49.16 -40.61 -22.82
C HIS A 388 49.91 -40.17 -21.55
N ASP A 389 51.10 -39.57 -21.68
CA ASP A 389 51.86 -39.02 -20.55
C ASP A 389 51.21 -37.75 -19.98
N LEU A 390 50.69 -36.87 -20.84
CA LEU A 390 49.93 -35.69 -20.42
C LEU A 390 48.61 -36.07 -19.75
N SER A 391 47.89 -37.07 -20.29
CA SER A 391 46.68 -37.62 -19.67
C SER A 391 46.97 -38.33 -18.34
N ASN A 392 48.07 -39.06 -18.22
CA ASN A 392 48.46 -39.73 -16.97
C ASN A 392 48.93 -38.72 -15.90
N ARG A 393 49.68 -37.68 -16.29
CA ARG A 393 50.08 -36.59 -15.38
C ARG A 393 48.85 -35.81 -14.88
N ARG A 394 47.83 -35.60 -15.73
CA ARG A 394 46.51 -35.04 -15.35
C ARG A 394 45.77 -35.88 -14.30
N MET A 395 45.83 -37.22 -14.38
CA MET A 395 45.13 -38.09 -13.42
C MET A 395 45.76 -38.13 -12.03
N ASN A 396 47.08 -37.89 -11.92
CA ASN A 396 47.78 -37.93 -10.64
C ASN A 396 47.68 -36.63 -9.83
N SER A 397 47.31 -35.50 -10.46
CA SER A 397 47.21 -34.19 -9.80
C SER A 397 45.78 -33.80 -9.37
N SER A 398 44.75 -34.54 -9.78
CA SER A 398 43.37 -34.05 -9.79
C SER A 398 42.44 -34.99 -9.01
N GLY A 399 41.73 -34.44 -8.02
CA GLY A 399 40.90 -35.18 -7.05
C GLY A 399 39.66 -35.91 -7.64
N PRO A 400 38.85 -36.56 -6.78
CA PRO A 400 37.84 -37.55 -7.18
C PRO A 400 36.63 -37.04 -7.99
N ILE A 401 36.48 -35.73 -8.22
CA ILE A 401 35.31 -35.13 -8.87
C ILE A 401 35.24 -35.48 -10.38
N ASP A 402 36.37 -35.61 -11.08
CA ASP A 402 36.38 -35.87 -12.53
C ASP A 402 36.19 -37.33 -12.94
N LYS A 403 36.34 -38.29 -12.00
CA LYS A 403 35.92 -39.69 -12.26
C LYS A 403 34.41 -39.81 -12.49
N ALA A 404 33.62 -38.83 -12.03
CA ALA A 404 32.19 -38.76 -12.31
C ALA A 404 31.88 -38.07 -13.64
N TYR A 405 32.69 -37.09 -14.05
CA TYR A 405 32.44 -36.28 -15.26
C TYR A 405 32.57 -37.11 -16.54
N LEU A 406 33.58 -37.98 -16.64
CA LEU A 406 33.75 -38.89 -17.79
C LEU A 406 32.72 -40.02 -17.84
N ARG A 407 32.04 -40.33 -16.73
CA ARG A 407 30.95 -41.32 -16.70
C ARG A 407 29.64 -40.77 -17.31
N ASN A 408 29.49 -39.44 -17.39
CA ASN A 408 28.31 -38.74 -17.91
C ASN A 408 28.42 -38.32 -19.39
N LEU A 409 29.59 -38.43 -20.02
CA LEU A 409 29.80 -38.04 -21.43
C LEU A 409 29.29 -39.09 -22.45
N VAL A 410 28.70 -40.22 -22.01
CA VAL A 410 28.24 -41.30 -22.91
C VAL A 410 26.72 -41.28 -23.18
N THR A 411 25.95 -40.33 -22.66
CA THR A 411 24.51 -40.23 -23.02
C THR A 411 24.10 -38.82 -23.41
N HIS A 412 23.93 -38.60 -24.72
CA HIS A 412 23.31 -37.42 -25.33
C HIS A 412 21.92 -37.14 -24.77
N ARG A 413 21.75 -36.01 -24.09
CA ARG A 413 20.45 -35.35 -23.94
C ARG A 413 20.62 -33.90 -23.49
N ASP A 414 20.92 -32.97 -24.41
CA ASP A 414 20.60 -31.53 -24.24
C ASP A 414 20.67 -30.76 -25.57
N PHE A 415 19.50 -30.54 -26.19
CA PHE A 415 19.31 -29.58 -27.28
C PHE A 415 17.85 -29.04 -27.29
N ARG A 416 17.23 -28.89 -26.10
CA ARG A 416 15.82 -28.46 -25.98
C ARG A 416 15.61 -27.08 -25.35
N GLU A 417 16.68 -26.37 -24.97
CA GLU A 417 16.57 -25.07 -24.29
C GLU A 417 16.77 -23.83 -25.18
N LEU A 418 16.85 -23.99 -26.50
CA LEU A 418 16.97 -22.85 -27.44
C LEU A 418 15.63 -22.28 -27.91
N ARG A 419 14.49 -22.77 -27.40
CA ARG A 419 13.15 -22.23 -27.73
C ARG A 419 12.75 -21.01 -26.90
N GLY A 420 13.52 -20.64 -25.87
CA GLY A 420 13.26 -19.51 -24.97
C GLY A 420 13.65 -18.13 -25.51
N LEU A 421 14.32 -18.06 -26.67
CA LEU A 421 14.88 -16.81 -27.22
C LEU A 421 13.95 -16.06 -28.20
N TYR A 422 12.75 -16.58 -28.47
CA TYR A 422 11.80 -15.95 -29.41
C TYR A 422 10.76 -15.04 -28.73
N GLU A 423 10.66 -15.04 -27.39
CA GLU A 423 9.74 -14.14 -26.64
C GLU A 423 10.38 -12.81 -26.24
N THR A 424 11.67 -12.60 -26.53
CA THR A 424 12.47 -11.47 -26.00
C THR A 424 12.33 -10.16 -26.79
N TYR A 425 11.60 -10.13 -27.92
CA TYR A 425 11.44 -8.92 -28.74
C TYR A 425 10.08 -8.22 -28.59
N ARG A 426 9.59 -8.11 -27.35
CA ARG A 426 8.63 -7.06 -26.96
C ARG A 426 9.37 -6.15 -25.98
N ASP A 427 9.77 -4.95 -26.43
CA ASP A 427 10.62 -3.98 -25.70
C ASP A 427 10.27 -3.92 -24.19
N PRO A 428 11.04 -4.63 -23.32
CA PRO A 428 10.73 -4.76 -21.91
C PRO A 428 10.87 -3.44 -21.14
N ALA A 429 11.65 -2.49 -21.68
CA ALA A 429 11.86 -1.20 -21.05
C ALA A 429 10.61 -0.32 -21.14
N LYS A 430 9.86 -0.40 -22.26
CA LYS A 430 8.61 0.35 -22.45
C LYS A 430 7.44 -0.23 -21.64
N SER A 431 7.36 -1.56 -21.51
CA SER A 431 6.35 -2.22 -20.65
C SER A 431 6.57 -1.87 -19.17
N ARG A 432 7.81 -1.98 -18.68
CA ARG A 432 8.15 -1.71 -17.27
C ARG A 432 7.94 -0.24 -16.88
N TRP A 433 8.15 0.69 -17.81
CA TRP A 433 7.88 2.11 -17.59
C TRP A 433 6.38 2.39 -17.48
N PHE A 434 5.58 1.81 -18.38
CA PHE A 434 4.12 1.94 -18.36
C PHE A 434 3.52 1.32 -17.09
N ASP A 435 4.00 0.14 -16.69
CA ASP A 435 3.57 -0.55 -15.47
C ASP A 435 3.98 0.20 -14.19
N SER A 436 5.15 0.85 -14.18
CA SER A 436 5.60 1.68 -13.05
C SER A 436 4.80 2.97 -12.91
N ALA A 437 4.51 3.67 -14.02
CA ALA A 437 3.69 4.88 -14.01
C ALA A 437 2.24 4.57 -13.59
N LYS A 438 1.70 3.46 -14.09
CA LYS A 438 0.38 2.92 -13.72
C LYS A 438 0.31 2.57 -12.23
N THR A 439 1.34 1.92 -11.68
CA THR A 439 1.40 1.53 -10.25
C THR A 439 1.56 2.73 -9.33
N ALA A 440 2.40 3.71 -9.69
CA ALA A 440 2.55 4.96 -8.95
C ALA A 440 1.25 5.78 -8.92
N TYR A 441 0.52 5.79 -10.03
CA TYR A 441 -0.78 6.44 -10.13
C TYR A 441 -1.85 5.73 -9.27
N TYR A 442 -1.99 4.40 -9.38
CA TYR A 442 -2.98 3.66 -8.59
C TYR A 442 -2.70 3.67 -7.09
N SER A 443 -1.44 3.58 -6.67
CA SER A 443 -1.07 3.63 -5.25
C SER A 443 -1.38 4.97 -4.57
N ARG A 444 -1.52 6.06 -5.34
CA ARG A 444 -1.84 7.40 -4.82
C ARG A 444 -3.34 7.75 -4.88
N TYR A 445 -4.12 7.14 -5.78
CA TYR A 445 -5.54 7.44 -5.99
C TYR A 445 -6.50 6.26 -5.73
N ALA A 446 -6.00 5.16 -5.18
CA ALA A 446 -6.84 4.07 -4.69
C ALA A 446 -7.66 4.53 -3.48
N ASP A 447 -8.99 4.55 -3.62
CA ASP A 447 -9.92 4.67 -2.50
C ASP A 447 -10.16 3.26 -1.95
N PRO A 448 -9.73 2.94 -0.71
CA PRO A 448 -9.89 1.61 -0.13
C PRO A 448 -11.35 1.22 0.14
N ASN A 449 -12.34 2.10 -0.05
CA ASN A 449 -13.75 1.81 0.26
C ASN A 449 -14.73 1.97 -0.92
N GLY A 450 -14.27 2.21 -2.15
CA GLY A 450 -15.13 2.27 -3.33
C GLY A 450 -15.35 0.89 -3.97
N PRO A 451 -16.54 0.57 -4.52
CA PRO A 451 -16.86 -0.78 -5.02
C PRO A 451 -16.00 -1.26 -6.22
N ASN A 452 -15.10 -0.42 -6.76
CA ASN A 452 -14.13 -0.77 -7.80
C ASN A 452 -12.71 -0.18 -7.59
N GLY A 453 -12.36 0.24 -6.37
CA GLY A 453 -10.95 0.50 -5.98
C GLY A 453 -10.18 1.63 -6.69
N VAL A 454 -10.82 2.54 -7.45
CA VAL A 454 -10.17 3.72 -8.05
C VAL A 454 -11.16 4.88 -8.15
N ASN A 455 -10.73 6.10 -7.81
CA ASN A 455 -11.52 7.32 -8.00
C ASN A 455 -11.76 7.60 -9.50
N ALA A 456 -13.01 7.51 -9.96
CA ALA A 456 -13.40 7.60 -11.36
C ALA A 456 -13.10 8.98 -11.99
N ASP A 457 -13.06 10.05 -11.20
CA ASP A 457 -12.70 11.38 -11.69
C ASP A 457 -11.19 11.57 -11.83
N ALA A 458 -10.39 10.85 -11.02
CA ALA A 458 -8.95 10.79 -11.24
C ALA A 458 -8.67 10.10 -12.60
N MET A 459 -9.31 8.96 -12.89
CA MET A 459 -9.08 8.21 -14.13
C MET A 459 -9.28 9.01 -15.42
N LYS A 460 -10.15 10.03 -15.42
CA LYS A 460 -10.36 10.92 -16.58
C LYS A 460 -9.15 11.80 -16.89
N LEU A 461 -8.28 12.06 -15.91
CA LEU A 461 -7.09 12.90 -16.04
C LEU A 461 -5.82 12.10 -16.42
N PHE A 462 -5.88 10.77 -16.31
CA PHE A 462 -4.74 9.89 -16.64
C PHE A 462 -4.26 10.00 -18.10
N PRO A 463 -5.14 10.12 -19.12
CA PRO A 463 -4.70 10.36 -20.50
C PRO A 463 -3.99 11.71 -20.69
N GLN A 464 -4.44 12.76 -20.00
CA GLN A 464 -3.81 14.08 -20.05
C GLN A 464 -2.43 14.06 -19.41
N TYR A 465 -2.30 13.42 -18.24
CA TYR A 465 -1.02 13.21 -17.56
C TYR A 465 0.00 12.46 -18.43
N LEU A 466 -0.42 11.41 -19.15
CA LEU A 466 0.46 10.69 -20.07
C LEU A 466 0.87 11.55 -21.28
N THR A 467 0.00 12.45 -21.73
CA THR A 467 0.28 13.37 -22.86
C THR A 467 1.26 14.45 -22.46
N ASP A 468 1.08 15.06 -21.28
CA ASP A 468 1.96 16.11 -20.75
C ASP A 468 3.36 15.54 -20.43
N LEU A 469 3.43 14.30 -19.93
CA LEU A 469 4.67 13.59 -19.68
C LEU A 469 5.42 13.23 -20.98
N ASP A 470 4.71 12.77 -22.01
CA ASP A 470 5.31 12.48 -23.33
C ASP A 470 5.82 13.76 -24.00
N GLN A 471 5.09 14.87 -23.88
CA GLN A 471 5.51 16.19 -24.37
C GLN A 471 6.78 16.68 -23.64
N ALA A 472 6.83 16.58 -22.31
CA ALA A 472 8.00 16.95 -21.53
C ALA A 472 9.25 16.10 -21.84
N VAL A 473 9.07 14.81 -22.15
CA VAL A 473 10.16 13.90 -22.56
C VAL A 473 10.69 14.27 -23.95
N ARG A 474 9.81 14.64 -24.88
CA ARG A 474 10.18 15.09 -26.23
C ARG A 474 10.89 16.44 -26.24
N ASP A 475 10.43 17.39 -25.42
CA ASP A 475 10.93 18.76 -25.41
C ASP A 475 12.31 18.90 -24.72
N GLN A 476 12.74 17.92 -23.91
CA GLN A 476 13.96 18.02 -23.11
C GLN A 476 15.04 16.95 -23.37
N ASN A 477 14.84 16.02 -24.31
CA ASN A 477 15.83 14.99 -24.68
C ASN A 477 16.38 14.20 -23.45
N LEU A 478 15.53 13.99 -22.44
CA LEU A 478 15.95 13.50 -21.12
C LEU A 478 16.14 11.98 -21.07
N LYS A 479 17.17 11.54 -20.37
CA LYS A 479 17.37 10.13 -20.01
C LYS A 479 16.58 9.78 -18.74
N GLY A 480 16.18 8.52 -18.60
CA GLY A 480 15.17 8.02 -17.64
C GLY A 480 15.25 8.46 -16.18
N ALA A 481 16.42 8.83 -15.66
CA ALA A 481 16.56 9.40 -14.30
C ALA A 481 16.01 10.84 -14.19
N GLN A 482 16.21 11.66 -15.21
CA GLN A 482 15.78 13.07 -15.25
C GLN A 482 14.26 13.21 -15.50
N ILE A 483 13.65 12.18 -16.11
CA ILE A 483 12.20 12.08 -16.30
C ILE A 483 11.49 11.89 -14.96
N ARG A 484 12.04 11.06 -14.05
CA ARG A 484 11.49 10.91 -12.69
C ARG A 484 11.58 12.21 -11.90
N GLU A 485 12.70 12.91 -11.99
CA GLU A 485 12.94 14.14 -11.25
C GLU A 485 12.04 15.30 -11.74
N SER A 486 11.84 15.42 -13.04
CA SER A 486 10.92 16.44 -13.61
C SER A 486 9.45 16.14 -13.30
N ALA A 487 9.03 14.87 -13.36
CA ALA A 487 7.68 14.47 -12.97
C ALA A 487 7.43 14.75 -11.48
N ASP A 488 8.40 14.43 -10.61
CA ASP A 488 8.31 14.67 -9.17
C ASP A 488 8.26 16.17 -8.84
N LYS A 489 8.99 17.00 -9.59
CA LYS A 489 8.96 18.47 -9.47
C LYS A 489 7.60 19.08 -9.88
N MET A 490 7.05 18.69 -11.03
CA MET A 490 5.74 19.20 -11.48
C MET A 490 4.60 18.79 -10.51
N LEU A 491 4.68 17.59 -9.93
CA LEU A 491 3.77 17.14 -8.89
C LEU A 491 3.91 17.95 -7.59
N LYS A 492 5.15 18.22 -7.14
CA LYS A 492 5.42 19.07 -5.95
C LYS A 492 4.92 20.51 -6.13
N ASP A 493 5.05 21.08 -7.33
CA ASP A 493 4.59 22.45 -7.62
C ASP A 493 3.05 22.54 -7.65
N THR A 494 2.37 21.52 -8.18
CA THR A 494 0.90 21.43 -8.18
C THR A 494 0.35 21.21 -6.76
N ASP A 495 1.03 20.40 -5.94
CA ASP A 495 0.64 20.14 -4.55
C ASP A 495 0.89 21.36 -3.64
N ARG A 496 1.96 22.14 -3.86
CA ARG A 496 2.18 23.41 -3.15
C ARG A 496 1.08 24.42 -3.42
N ALA A 497 0.58 24.50 -4.66
CA ALA A 497 -0.53 25.38 -5.00
C ALA A 497 -1.85 24.98 -4.30
N LEU A 498 -2.14 23.69 -4.19
CA LEU A 498 -3.32 23.17 -3.50
C LEU A 498 -3.24 23.32 -1.97
N VAL A 499 -2.05 23.10 -1.39
CA VAL A 499 -1.80 23.30 0.04
C VAL A 499 -1.88 24.78 0.42
N GLY A 500 -1.34 25.68 -0.41
CA GLY A 500 -1.45 27.13 -0.22
C GLY A 500 -2.89 27.63 -0.23
N GLN A 501 -3.77 27.07 -1.07
CA GLN A 501 -5.20 27.39 -1.08
C GLN A 501 -5.95 26.92 0.17
N TRP A 502 -5.54 25.80 0.78
CA TRP A 502 -6.19 25.26 1.98
C TRP A 502 -5.80 25.98 3.26
N PHE A 503 -4.54 26.43 3.37
CA PHE A 503 -4.07 27.22 4.51
C PHE A 503 -4.35 28.73 4.37
N GLY A 504 -4.61 29.23 3.14
CA GLY A 504 -4.96 30.63 2.89
C GLY A 504 -6.44 30.98 3.14
N ASN A 505 -7.35 30.01 3.09
CA ASN A 505 -8.80 30.26 3.22
C ASN A 505 -9.36 30.14 4.65
N THR A 506 -8.52 29.93 5.66
CA THR A 506 -8.91 29.95 7.08
C THR A 506 -8.79 31.33 7.73
N ALA A 507 -8.39 32.36 6.98
CA ALA A 507 -8.49 33.76 7.39
C ALA A 507 -9.86 34.35 7.00
N LEU A 508 -10.95 33.85 7.59
CA LEU A 508 -12.18 34.62 7.70
C LEU A 508 -12.19 35.25 9.10
N GLY A 509 -12.07 36.57 9.11
CA GLY A 509 -12.10 37.43 10.30
C GLY A 509 -13.43 37.39 11.06
N PRO A 510 -13.51 38.14 12.18
CA PRO A 510 -14.44 37.95 13.29
C PRO A 510 -15.93 37.93 12.94
#